data_AF-S6SXW4-F1
#
_entry.id   AF-S6SXW4-F1
#
_cell.length_a   1.000
_cell.length_b   1.000
_cell.length_c   1.000
_cell.angle_alpha   90.00
_cell.angle_beta   90.00
_cell.angle_gamma   90.00
#
_symmetry.space_group_name_H-M   'P 1'
#
loop_
_entity.id
_entity.type
_entity.pdbx_description
1 polymer ?
#
loop_
_entity_poly.entity_id
_entity_poly.type
_entity_poly.pdbx_seq_one_letter_code
_entity_poly.pdbx_strand_id
1 'polypeptide(L)'
;SVDTSPQAAAARKQVAETYLSQAREAFIDGYRLATAGIAHAWKDAKGEDAALELFTLEKAAYEVIYEAENRPAWLAVPLQGLRGLLQPSDGEPI
;
A
#
# COMPACT_ATOMS: atom_id res chain seq x y z
N SER A 1 -2.63 23.51 22.11
CA SER A 1 -3.55 23.50 20.95
C SER A 1 -2.81 22.88 19.78
N VAL A 2 -3.42 21.93 19.05
CA VAL A 2 -2.78 21.33 17.86
C VAL A 2 -2.82 22.35 16.74
N ASP A 3 -1.71 22.53 16.01
CA ASP A 3 -1.67 23.39 14.83
C ASP A 3 -2.49 22.76 13.68
N THR A 4 -3.63 23.39 13.38
CA THR A 4 -4.56 23.00 12.31
C THR A 4 -4.36 23.83 11.04
N SER A 5 -3.27 24.60 10.93
CA SER A 5 -2.97 25.36 9.72
C SER A 5 -2.85 24.43 8.50
N PRO A 6 -3.14 24.95 7.29
CA PRO A 6 -2.91 24.19 6.05
C PRO A 6 -1.47 23.69 5.90
N GLN A 7 -0.50 24.48 6.39
CA GLN A 7 0.93 24.14 6.39
C GLN A 7 1.20 22.92 7.29
N ALA A 8 0.66 22.91 8.51
CA ALA A 8 0.79 21.78 9.41
C ALA A 8 0.11 20.52 8.87
N ALA A 9 -1.05 20.67 8.19
CA ALA A 9 -1.72 19.56 7.53
C ALA A 9 -0.90 18.98 6.36
N ALA A 10 -0.31 19.85 5.52
CA ALA A 10 0.55 19.43 4.43
C ALA A 10 1.82 18.72 4.93
N ALA A 11 2.45 19.24 6.00
CA ALA A 11 3.61 18.62 6.61
C ALA A 11 3.29 17.22 7.17
N ARG A 12 2.16 17.05 7.87
CA ARG A 12 1.71 15.74 8.36
C ARG A 12 1.48 14.76 7.22
N LYS A 13 0.84 15.21 6.13
CA LYS A 13 0.63 14.39 4.94
C LYS A 13 1.95 13.93 4.33
N GLN A 14 2.90 14.83 4.13
CA GLN A 14 4.22 14.51 3.59
C GLN A 14 4.97 13.49 4.45
N VAL A 15 4.95 13.67 5.77
CA VAL A 15 5.58 12.72 6.71
C VAL A 15 4.92 11.36 6.63
N ALA A 16 3.59 11.30 6.59
CA ALA A 16 2.85 10.05 6.48
C ALA A 16 3.13 9.31 5.15
N GLU A 17 3.17 10.03 4.02
CA GLU A 17 3.48 9.46 2.71
C GLU A 17 4.93 8.93 2.66
N THR A 18 5.87 9.70 3.19
CA THR A 18 7.29 9.29 3.27
C THR A 18 7.46 8.05 4.14
N TYR A 19 6.87 8.06 5.33
CA TYR A 19 6.91 6.91 6.24
C TYR A 19 6.26 5.68 5.63
N LEU A 20 5.09 5.82 4.99
CA LEU A 20 4.39 4.70 4.36
C LEU A 20 5.25 4.03 3.28
N SER A 21 5.89 4.82 2.41
CA SER A 21 6.77 4.29 1.36
C SER A 21 7.96 3.53 1.97
N GLN A 22 8.66 4.14 2.92
CA GLN A 22 9.84 3.55 3.55
C GLN A 22 9.50 2.29 4.35
N ALA A 23 8.37 2.31 5.09
CA ALA A 23 7.93 1.17 5.87
C ALA A 23 7.55 -0.02 4.97
N ARG A 24 6.89 0.24 3.83
CA ARG A 24 6.56 -0.81 2.84
C ARG A 24 7.82 -1.46 2.28
N GLU A 25 8.78 -0.66 1.81
CA GLU A 25 10.04 -1.13 1.27
C GLU A 25 10.81 -1.98 2.29
N ALA A 26 11.05 -1.42 3.48
CA ALA A 26 11.77 -2.11 4.54
C ALA A 26 11.08 -3.42 4.97
N PHE A 27 9.75 -3.45 4.99
CA PHE A 27 9.00 -4.66 5.32
C PHE A 27 9.19 -5.76 4.25
N ILE A 28 9.05 -5.42 2.97
CA ILE A 28 9.18 -6.37 1.87
C ILE A 28 10.62 -6.90 1.81
N ASP A 29 11.62 -6.03 1.93
CA ASP A 29 13.03 -6.44 1.94
C ASP A 29 13.36 -7.34 3.13
N GLY A 30 12.86 -6.99 4.32
CA GLY A 30 13.00 -7.81 5.52
C GLY A 30 12.35 -9.18 5.36
N TYR A 31 11.16 -9.23 4.75
CA TYR A 31 10.45 -10.47 4.46
C TYR A 31 11.25 -11.35 3.51
N ARG A 32 11.72 -10.81 2.38
CA ARG A 32 12.57 -11.51 1.40
C ARG A 32 13.82 -12.09 2.03
N LEU A 33 14.50 -11.31 2.87
CA LEU A 33 15.69 -11.77 3.59
C LEU A 33 15.36 -12.92 4.54
N ALA A 34 14.28 -12.81 5.31
CA ALA A 34 13.87 -13.82 6.27
C ALA A 34 13.42 -15.13 5.60
N THR A 35 12.87 -15.07 4.39
CA THR A 35 12.35 -16.24 3.67
C THR A 35 13.33 -16.82 2.64
N ALA A 36 14.50 -16.20 2.43
CA ALA A 36 15.49 -16.62 1.43
C ALA A 36 15.93 -18.10 1.54
N GLY A 37 15.86 -18.70 2.74
CA GLY A 37 16.20 -20.10 2.99
C GLY A 37 15.03 -21.09 2.86
N ILE A 38 13.79 -20.59 2.68
CA ILE A 38 12.61 -21.44 2.52
C ILE A 38 12.58 -21.96 1.09
N ALA A 39 12.42 -23.28 0.93
CA ALA A 39 12.27 -23.90 -0.39
C ALA A 39 10.96 -23.47 -1.05
N HIS A 40 11.02 -22.38 -1.80
CA HIS A 40 9.95 -21.84 -2.63
C HIS A 40 10.60 -21.11 -3.81
N ALA A 41 10.04 -21.26 -5.00
CA ALA A 41 10.49 -20.55 -6.18
C ALA A 41 9.26 -20.16 -6.99
N TRP A 42 9.15 -18.87 -7.31
CA TRP A 42 8.16 -18.41 -8.26
C TRP A 42 8.53 -18.91 -9.65
N LYS A 43 7.53 -19.36 -10.42
CA LYS A 43 7.74 -19.80 -11.80
C LYS A 43 8.13 -18.62 -12.71
N ASP A 44 7.55 -17.45 -12.44
CA ASP A 44 7.85 -16.19 -13.13
C ASP A 44 8.69 -15.29 -12.21
N ALA A 45 9.65 -14.55 -12.79
CA ALA A 45 10.52 -13.65 -12.05
C ALA A 45 9.74 -12.52 -11.34
N LYS A 46 8.58 -12.12 -11.87
CA LYS A 46 7.66 -11.14 -11.28
C LYS A 46 6.55 -11.78 -10.44
N GLY A 47 6.58 -13.11 -10.23
CA GLY A 47 5.49 -13.84 -9.57
C GLY A 47 5.20 -13.39 -8.15
N GLU A 48 6.24 -13.02 -7.39
CA GLU A 48 6.10 -12.47 -6.04
C GLU A 48 5.35 -11.14 -6.06
N ASP A 49 5.81 -10.20 -6.87
CA ASP A 49 5.24 -8.86 -6.96
C ASP A 49 3.79 -8.91 -7.47
N ALA A 50 3.52 -9.74 -8.49
CA ALA A 50 2.17 -9.96 -9.01
C ALA A 50 1.22 -10.55 -7.96
N ALA A 51 1.67 -11.52 -7.16
CA ALA A 51 0.88 -12.07 -6.08
C ALA A 51 0.60 -11.02 -4.99
N LEU A 52 1.61 -10.23 -4.62
CA LEU A 52 1.46 -9.15 -3.64
C LEU A 52 0.47 -8.10 -4.12
N GLU A 53 0.54 -7.68 -5.40
CA GLU A 53 -0.42 -6.75 -6.00
C GLU A 53 -1.85 -7.30 -5.98
N LEU A 54 -2.04 -8.57 -6.39
CA LEU A 54 -3.35 -9.22 -6.40
C LEU A 54 -3.98 -9.26 -5.01
N PHE A 55 -3.24 -9.73 -4.00
CA PHE A 55 -3.77 -9.80 -2.64
C PHE A 55 -3.97 -8.41 -2.00
N THR A 56 -3.16 -7.42 -2.37
CA THR A 56 -3.37 -6.03 -1.92
C THR A 56 -4.63 -5.44 -2.55
N LEU A 57 -4.90 -5.73 -3.83
CA LEU A 57 -6.14 -5.33 -4.51
C LEU A 57 -7.37 -5.97 -3.85
N GLU A 58 -7.32 -7.27 -3.59
CA GLU A 58 -8.40 -7.98 -2.89
C GLU A 58 -8.67 -7.37 -1.51
N LYS A 59 -7.61 -7.08 -0.74
CA LYS A 59 -7.73 -6.46 0.58
C LYS A 59 -8.35 -5.06 0.50
N ALA A 60 -7.91 -4.24 -0.45
CA ALA A 60 -8.43 -2.89 -0.64
C ALA A 60 -9.91 -2.92 -1.04
N ALA A 61 -10.31 -3.80 -1.95
CA ALA A 61 -11.70 -3.97 -2.36
C ALA A 61 -12.59 -4.40 -1.18
N TYR A 62 -12.12 -5.37 -0.37
CA TYR A 62 -12.81 -5.77 0.85
C TYR A 62 -12.98 -4.59 1.82
N GLU A 63 -11.93 -3.80 2.05
CA GLU A 63 -12.00 -2.64 2.95
C GLU A 63 -12.94 -1.56 2.43
N VAL A 64 -12.97 -1.28 1.12
CA VAL A 64 -13.92 -0.30 0.55
C VAL A 64 -15.36 -0.69 0.89
N ILE A 65 -15.74 -1.94 0.69
CA ILE A 65 -17.09 -2.43 1.00
C ILE A 65 -17.34 -2.34 2.50
N TYR A 66 -16.40 -2.85 3.30
CA TYR A 66 -16.54 -2.88 4.75
C TYR A 66 -16.67 -1.48 5.36
N GLU A 67 -15.82 -0.53 4.99
CA GLU A 67 -15.86 0.83 5.54
C GLU A 67 -17.08 1.61 5.06
N ALA A 68 -17.53 1.39 3.83
CA ALA A 68 -18.76 2.01 3.33
C ALA A 68 -19.99 1.61 4.17
N GLU A 69 -20.03 0.36 4.65
CA GLU A 69 -21.15 -0.16 5.45
C GLU A 69 -21.01 0.14 6.95
N ASN A 70 -19.79 0.15 7.49
CA ASN A 70 -19.58 0.15 8.95
C ASN A 70 -18.98 1.46 9.49
N ARG A 71 -18.13 2.15 8.72
CA ARG A 71 -17.45 3.39 9.16
C ARG A 71 -17.25 4.36 7.98
N PRO A 72 -18.32 5.00 7.46
CA PRO A 72 -18.22 5.83 6.26
C PRO A 72 -17.17 6.95 6.31
N ALA A 73 -16.86 7.47 7.50
CA ALA A 73 -15.79 8.47 7.71
C ALA A 73 -14.38 7.94 7.37
N TRP A 74 -14.18 6.62 7.37
CA TRP A 74 -12.90 5.96 7.07
C TRP A 74 -12.76 5.55 5.60
N LEU A 75 -13.82 5.64 4.80
CA LEU A 75 -13.84 5.19 3.41
C LEU A 75 -12.73 5.81 2.53
N ALA A 76 -12.31 7.04 2.86
CA ALA A 76 -11.23 7.71 2.14
C ALA A 76 -9.89 6.95 2.20
N VAL A 77 -9.64 6.17 3.26
CA VAL A 77 -8.37 5.45 3.45
C VAL A 77 -8.21 4.31 2.43
N PRO A 78 -9.11 3.30 2.34
CA PRO A 78 -8.95 2.23 1.37
C PRO A 78 -9.09 2.72 -0.09
N LEU A 79 -9.85 3.78 -0.35
CA LEU A 79 -9.90 4.42 -1.68
C LEU A 79 -8.56 5.03 -2.10
N GLN A 80 -7.81 5.64 -1.17
CA GLN A 80 -6.46 6.14 -1.45
C GLN A 80 -5.49 4.98 -1.74
N GLY A 81 -5.59 3.89 -0.99
CA GLY A 81 -4.81 2.67 -1.24
C GLY A 81 -5.09 2.08 -2.62
N LEU A 82 -6.37 1.91 -2.98
CA LEU A 82 -6.79 1.41 -4.28
C LEU A 82 -6.28 2.31 -5.43
N ARG A 83 -6.38 3.64 -5.29
CA ARG A 83 -5.83 4.57 -6.27
C ARG A 83 -4.33 4.39 -6.47
N GLY A 84 -3.58 4.11 -5.40
CA GLY A 84 -2.14 3.87 -5.46
C GLY A 84 -1.78 2.59 -6.24
N LEU A 85 -2.64 1.56 -6.21
CA LEU A 85 -2.45 0.33 -6.99
C LEU A 85 -2.73 0.51 -8.49
N LEU A 86 -3.57 1.49 -8.85
CA LEU A 86 -3.91 1.79 -10.25
C LEU A 86 -2.89 2.70 -10.93
N GLN A 87 -1.91 3.23 -10.19
CA GLN A 87 -0.80 3.98 -10.75
C GLN A 87 0.24 2.96 -11.25
N PRO A 88 0.69 3.05 -12.52
CA PRO A 88 1.71 2.16 -13.03
C PRO A 88 2.96 2.25 -12.16
N SER A 89 3.47 1.11 -11.71
CA SER A 89 4.88 1.02 -11.31
C SER A 89 5.69 1.33 -12.56
N ASP A 90 6.50 2.39 -12.53
CA ASP A 90 7.29 2.92 -13.64
C ASP A 90 7.76 1.82 -14.63
N GLY A 91 7.10 1.68 -15.80
CA GLY A 91 7.59 0.79 -16.84
C GLY A 91 6.62 0.22 -17.90
N GLU A 92 5.30 0.20 -17.71
CA GLU A 92 4.41 -0.44 -18.70
C GLU A 92 3.18 0.44 -19.04
N PRO A 93 2.99 0.81 -20.32
CA PRO A 93 1.78 1.50 -20.74
C PRO A 93 0.59 0.52 -20.81
N ILE A 94 -0.60 1.06 -20.50
CA ILE A 94 -1.90 0.37 -20.60
C ILE A 94 -2.19 -0.01 -22.05
#